data_AF-A0A2T1GA77-F1
#
_entry.id   AF-A0A2T1GA77-F1
#
_cell.length_a   1.000
_cell.length_b   1.000
_cell.length_c   1.000
_cell.angle_alpha   90.00
_cell.angle_beta   90.00
_cell.angle_gamma   90.00
#
_symmetry.space_group_name_H-M   'P 1'
#
loop_
_entity.id
_entity.type
_entity.pdbx_description
1 polymer ?
#
loop_
_entity_poly.entity_id
_entity_poly.type
_entity_poly.pdbx_seq_one_letter_code
_entity_poly.pdbx_strand_id
1 'polypeptide(L)'
;MPNSQTQSPTTSSGCLEKPELSLDSQNVKLVVLGEQMLTESGIASKSKSIGYTFEAKANQKLTYKTDKNVCIWVFTPDNQLLNTGVLPTTGKYTIQISAPQGSTTVDLSMGLDIAQATPASTPNSSAVTSVPSPENIPNSAPPANTTATRISRSNFPKASCGDPLPTNPNDYPVDFYPVYLPDSEANLQLAQRFCQDALSKRRKDSRTRAVQVAAFTTKQKAIEFRDFLNSETSGSTIASPTRIQNKP
;
A
#
# COMPACT_ATOMS: atom_id res chain seq x y z
N MET A 1 -25.74 -51.97 9.83
CA MET A 1 -25.88 -50.51 9.68
C MET A 1 -24.54 -49.88 10.04
N PRO A 2 -23.75 -49.42 9.06
CA PRO A 2 -22.49 -48.75 9.36
C PRO A 2 -22.74 -47.27 9.70
N ASN A 3 -22.16 -46.87 10.82
CA ASN A 3 -22.15 -45.56 11.42
C ASN A 3 -21.39 -44.58 10.50
N SER A 4 -22.10 -43.64 9.87
CA SER A 4 -21.50 -42.60 9.04
C SER A 4 -20.72 -41.63 9.92
N GLN A 5 -19.39 -41.74 9.83
CA GLN A 5 -18.47 -40.69 10.26
C GLN A 5 -18.80 -39.40 9.48
N THR A 6 -19.33 -38.39 10.17
CA THR A 6 -19.41 -37.03 9.63
C THR A 6 -17.99 -36.50 9.56
N GLN A 7 -17.40 -36.56 8.37
CA GLN A 7 -16.12 -35.96 8.05
C GLN A 7 -16.29 -34.44 8.11
N SER A 8 -15.75 -33.84 9.17
CA SER A 8 -15.47 -32.41 9.22
C SER A 8 -14.55 -32.06 8.04
N PRO A 9 -14.84 -31.02 7.25
CA PRO A 9 -13.90 -30.58 6.24
C PRO A 9 -12.66 -30.04 6.95
N THR A 10 -11.55 -30.77 6.80
CA THR A 10 -10.22 -30.43 7.30
C THR A 10 -9.79 -29.06 6.78
N THR A 11 -9.94 -28.00 7.58
CA THR A 11 -9.38 -26.67 7.30
C THR A 11 -7.89 -26.68 7.57
N SER A 12 -7.10 -27.22 6.64
CA SER A 12 -5.64 -27.30 6.70
C SER A 12 -4.92 -25.96 6.45
N SER A 13 -5.59 -24.80 6.50
CA SER A 13 -4.99 -23.48 6.24
C SER A 13 -4.84 -22.59 7.49
N GLY A 14 -5.24 -23.05 8.68
CA GLY A 14 -5.16 -22.26 9.91
C GLY A 14 -6.10 -21.04 9.97
N CYS A 15 -6.95 -20.86 8.95
CA CYS A 15 -7.98 -19.83 8.90
C CYS A 15 -9.30 -20.33 9.46
N LEU A 16 -9.97 -19.46 10.22
CA LEU A 16 -11.31 -19.71 10.74
C LEU A 16 -12.37 -19.45 9.65
N GLU A 17 -13.52 -20.11 9.73
CA GLU A 17 -14.64 -19.89 8.79
C GLU A 17 -15.17 -18.46 8.87
N LYS A 18 -15.09 -17.82 10.04
CA LYS A 18 -15.45 -16.42 10.28
C LYS A 18 -14.34 -15.73 11.09
N PRO A 19 -14.18 -14.41 10.97
CA PRO A 19 -13.24 -13.69 11.81
C PRO A 19 -13.73 -13.64 13.26
N GLU A 20 -12.85 -13.92 14.20
CA GLU A 20 -13.09 -13.72 15.64
C GLU A 20 -12.85 -12.27 16.08
N LEU A 21 -12.05 -11.54 15.30
CA LEU A 21 -11.72 -10.15 15.55
C LEU A 21 -12.70 -9.23 14.85
N SER A 22 -13.27 -8.31 15.62
CA SER A 22 -14.02 -7.19 15.06
C SER A 22 -13.06 -6.26 14.33
N LEU A 23 -13.45 -5.84 13.13
CA LEU A 23 -12.70 -4.91 12.32
C LEU A 23 -12.79 -3.51 12.94
N ASP A 24 -11.67 -3.01 13.46
CA ASP A 24 -11.60 -1.63 13.93
C ASP A 24 -11.70 -0.68 12.74
N SER A 25 -12.66 0.25 12.81
CA SER A 25 -12.90 1.30 11.80
C SER A 25 -11.65 2.09 11.39
N GLN A 26 -10.65 2.23 12.27
CA GLN A 26 -9.39 2.91 11.95
C GLN A 26 -8.47 2.08 11.04
N ASN A 27 -8.70 0.77 10.96
CA ASN A 27 -7.96 -0.15 10.10
C ASN A 27 -8.74 -0.50 8.83
N VAL A 28 -9.78 0.27 8.50
CA VAL A 28 -10.57 0.15 7.28
C VAL A 28 -10.19 1.26 6.31
N LYS A 29 -9.66 0.88 5.14
CA LYS A 29 -9.35 1.80 4.04
C LYS A 29 -10.46 1.75 2.99
N LEU A 30 -10.90 2.92 2.51
CA LEU A 30 -11.79 3.00 1.35
C LEU A 30 -10.96 2.83 0.07
N VAL A 31 -11.43 1.98 -0.84
CA VAL A 31 -10.80 1.70 -2.14
C VAL A 31 -11.85 1.80 -3.25
N VAL A 32 -11.41 2.17 -4.45
CA VAL A 32 -12.28 2.25 -5.63
C VAL A 32 -11.89 1.13 -6.57
N LEU A 33 -12.81 0.18 -6.80
CA LEU A 33 -12.58 -0.97 -7.67
C LEU A 33 -13.32 -0.78 -8.99
N GLY A 34 -12.74 -1.31 -10.07
CA GLY A 34 -13.32 -1.33 -11.40
C GLY A 34 -12.77 -2.52 -12.21
N GLU A 35 -12.84 -2.43 -13.53
CA GLU A 35 -12.42 -3.48 -14.49
C GLU A 35 -10.89 -3.71 -14.58
N GLN A 36 -10.12 -3.11 -13.67
CA GLN A 36 -8.67 -3.31 -13.54
C GLN A 36 -8.35 -3.81 -12.13
N MET A 37 -7.33 -4.66 -12.02
CA MET A 37 -6.85 -5.13 -10.72
C MET A 37 -6.11 -4.00 -10.00
N LEU A 38 -6.67 -3.54 -8.88
CA LEU A 38 -6.00 -2.65 -7.93
C LEU A 38 -5.25 -3.50 -6.92
N THR A 39 -3.95 -3.29 -6.78
CA THR A 39 -3.14 -3.96 -5.74
C THR A 39 -2.97 -3.04 -4.54
N GLU A 40 -3.33 -3.56 -3.38
CA GLU A 40 -3.21 -2.89 -2.08
C GLU A 40 -2.35 -3.73 -1.14
N SER A 41 -1.31 -3.12 -0.60
CA SER A 41 -0.40 -3.75 0.36
C SER A 41 -0.81 -3.42 1.79
N GLY A 42 -0.71 -4.40 2.69
CA GLY A 42 -0.99 -4.20 4.11
C GLY A 42 -0.38 -5.28 5.00
N ILE A 43 -0.26 -5.00 6.30
CA ILE A 43 0.19 -5.99 7.28
C ILE A 43 -1.04 -6.63 7.92
N ALA A 44 -1.22 -7.92 7.69
CA ALA A 44 -2.25 -8.72 8.34
C ALA A 44 -1.62 -9.48 9.52
N SER A 45 -2.29 -9.52 10.68
CA SER A 45 -1.84 -10.33 11.81
C SER A 45 -2.96 -11.15 12.42
N LYS A 46 -2.61 -12.12 13.27
CA LYS A 46 -3.59 -12.91 14.02
C LYS A 46 -4.35 -12.06 15.05
N SER A 47 -3.75 -10.98 15.55
CA SER A 47 -4.32 -10.10 16.58
C SER A 47 -4.95 -8.81 16.03
N LYS A 48 -4.75 -8.51 14.73
CA LYS A 48 -5.21 -7.28 14.09
C LYS A 48 -5.58 -7.54 12.63
N SER A 49 -6.85 -7.30 12.32
CA SER A 49 -7.35 -7.36 10.95
C SER A 49 -7.20 -6.02 10.22
N ILE A 50 -6.98 -6.09 8.92
CA ILE A 50 -7.08 -4.94 8.02
C ILE A 50 -8.35 -5.05 7.18
N GLY A 51 -8.92 -3.90 6.84
CA GLY A 51 -10.18 -3.79 6.12
C GLY A 51 -10.05 -2.97 4.85
N TYR A 52 -10.67 -3.41 3.77
CA TYR A 52 -10.90 -2.59 2.58
C TYR A 52 -12.39 -2.46 2.33
N THR A 53 -12.90 -1.24 2.20
CA THR A 53 -14.29 -0.98 1.84
C THR A 53 -14.37 -0.47 0.42
N PHE A 54 -15.34 -0.96 -0.35
CA PHE A 54 -15.56 -0.53 -1.73
C PHE A 54 -17.06 -0.54 -2.04
N GLU A 55 -17.47 0.31 -2.97
CA GLU A 55 -18.84 0.31 -3.48
C GLU A 55 -18.95 -0.58 -4.72
N ALA A 56 -20.04 -1.33 -4.81
CA ALA A 56 -20.32 -2.17 -5.96
C ALA A 56 -21.83 -2.31 -6.21
N LYS A 57 -22.17 -2.73 -7.43
CA LYS A 57 -23.53 -3.00 -7.89
C LYS A 57 -23.86 -4.49 -7.79
N ALA A 58 -25.14 -4.79 -7.65
CA ALA A 58 -25.65 -6.15 -7.74
C ALA A 58 -25.20 -6.82 -9.06
N ASN A 59 -24.89 -8.11 -8.97
CA ASN A 59 -24.40 -8.98 -10.04
C ASN A 59 -22.99 -8.70 -10.57
N GLN A 60 -22.24 -7.74 -10.01
CA GLN A 60 -20.82 -7.59 -10.33
C GLN A 60 -20.00 -8.74 -9.74
N LYS A 61 -18.91 -9.12 -10.40
CA LYS A 61 -18.01 -10.18 -9.94
C LYS A 61 -16.76 -9.59 -9.30
N LEU A 62 -16.60 -9.80 -8.00
CA LEU A 62 -15.36 -9.53 -7.28
C LEU A 62 -14.32 -10.61 -7.62
N THR A 63 -13.14 -10.16 -8.05
CA THR A 63 -11.96 -11.00 -8.22
C THR A 63 -10.88 -10.49 -7.28
N TYR A 64 -10.24 -11.37 -6.52
CA TYR A 64 -9.09 -11.03 -5.70
C TYR A 64 -8.01 -12.11 -5.74
N LYS A 65 -6.76 -11.71 -5.54
CA LYS A 65 -5.57 -12.57 -5.60
C LYS A 65 -4.54 -12.09 -4.59
N THR A 66 -3.88 -13.04 -3.94
CA THR A 66 -2.69 -12.81 -3.11
C THR A 66 -1.80 -14.05 -3.16
N ASP A 67 -0.50 -13.87 -3.02
CA ASP A 67 0.50 -14.95 -2.94
C ASP A 67 0.79 -15.36 -1.49
N LYS A 68 0.15 -14.71 -0.51
CA LYS A 68 0.38 -14.95 0.93
C LYS A 68 -0.68 -15.85 1.53
N ASN A 69 -0.25 -16.62 2.53
CA ASN A 69 -1.16 -17.42 3.35
C ASN A 69 -1.89 -16.53 4.36
N VAL A 70 -3.05 -16.01 3.97
CA VAL A 70 -3.92 -15.15 4.79
C VAL A 70 -5.39 -15.53 4.68
N CYS A 71 -6.15 -15.15 5.70
CA CYS A 71 -7.58 -15.35 5.78
C CYS A 71 -8.27 -14.11 5.22
N ILE A 72 -9.15 -14.30 4.25
CA ILE A 72 -9.89 -13.22 3.58
C ILE A 72 -11.38 -13.51 3.75
N TRP A 73 -12.11 -12.56 4.31
CA TRP A 73 -13.55 -12.60 4.44
C TRP A 73 -14.14 -11.39 3.74
N VAL A 74 -15.19 -11.60 2.96
CA VAL A 74 -15.90 -10.52 2.27
C VAL A 74 -17.26 -10.36 2.91
N PHE A 75 -17.62 -9.16 3.32
CA PHE A 75 -18.89 -8.83 3.95
C PHE A 75 -19.74 -8.00 3.01
N THR A 76 -21.02 -8.36 2.93
CA THR A 76 -22.08 -7.62 2.25
C THR A 76 -22.42 -6.31 3.00
N PRO A 77 -23.20 -5.40 2.40
CA PRO A 77 -23.60 -4.14 3.04
C PRO A 77 -24.37 -4.30 4.36
N ASP A 78 -25.02 -5.44 4.57
CA ASP A 78 -25.71 -5.84 5.80
C ASP A 78 -24.81 -6.67 6.75
N ASN A 79 -23.48 -6.65 6.52
CA ASN A 79 -22.45 -7.33 7.31
C ASN A 79 -22.58 -8.87 7.34
N GLN A 80 -23.17 -9.48 6.33
CA GLN A 80 -23.17 -10.94 6.17
C GLN A 80 -21.95 -11.42 5.40
N LEU A 81 -21.42 -12.59 5.76
CA LEU A 81 -20.29 -13.18 5.06
C LEU A 81 -20.71 -13.64 3.66
N LEU A 82 -19.97 -13.20 2.64
CA LEU A 82 -20.14 -13.58 1.26
C LEU A 82 -19.19 -14.74 0.90
N ASN A 83 -19.76 -15.86 0.48
CA ASN A 83 -19.02 -17.07 0.11
C ASN A 83 -18.86 -17.24 -1.40
N THR A 84 -19.33 -16.28 -2.19
CA THR A 84 -19.29 -16.31 -3.65
C THR A 84 -18.51 -15.11 -4.18
N GLY A 85 -17.97 -15.21 -5.40
CA GLY A 85 -17.35 -14.08 -6.08
C GLY A 85 -18.35 -13.10 -6.70
N VAL A 86 -19.66 -13.39 -6.65
CA VAL A 86 -20.70 -12.56 -7.28
C VAL A 86 -21.42 -11.76 -6.20
N LEU A 87 -21.48 -10.44 -6.37
CA LEU A 87 -22.01 -9.52 -5.39
C LEU A 87 -23.54 -9.47 -5.48
N PRO A 88 -24.29 -9.89 -4.44
CA PRO A 88 -25.74 -10.10 -4.55
C PRO A 88 -26.54 -8.79 -4.54
N THR A 89 -26.02 -7.73 -3.93
CA THR A 89 -26.72 -6.46 -3.73
C THR A 89 -25.85 -5.26 -4.12
N THR A 90 -26.48 -4.13 -4.42
CA THR A 90 -25.77 -2.87 -4.58
C THR A 90 -25.49 -2.25 -3.21
N GLY A 91 -24.25 -1.81 -2.97
CA GLY A 91 -23.90 -1.11 -1.73
C GLY A 91 -22.41 -1.16 -1.39
N LYS A 92 -22.10 -0.87 -0.12
CA LYS A 92 -20.73 -0.85 0.40
C LYS A 92 -20.35 -2.21 0.96
N TYR A 93 -19.38 -2.87 0.35
CA TYR A 93 -18.81 -4.14 0.79
C TYR A 93 -17.55 -3.93 1.61
N THR A 94 -17.18 -4.93 2.42
CA THR A 94 -15.95 -4.90 3.22
C THR A 94 -15.14 -6.18 3.04
N ILE A 95 -13.88 -6.07 2.64
CA ILE A 95 -12.91 -7.17 2.67
C ILE A 95 -12.13 -7.08 3.96
N GLN A 96 -12.20 -8.10 4.81
CA GLN A 96 -11.41 -8.24 6.02
C GLN A 96 -10.31 -9.27 5.79
N ILE A 97 -9.08 -8.91 6.20
CA ILE A 97 -7.91 -9.77 6.04
C ILE A 97 -7.21 -9.95 7.38
N SER A 98 -6.81 -11.18 7.71
CA SER A 98 -5.95 -11.49 8.85
C SER A 98 -4.93 -12.56 8.50
N ALA A 99 -3.85 -12.64 9.27
CA ALA A 99 -2.94 -13.78 9.19
C ALA A 99 -3.45 -14.92 10.08
N PRO A 100 -3.36 -16.19 9.66
CA PRO A 100 -3.72 -17.33 10.52
C PRO A 100 -2.79 -17.43 11.74
N GLN A 101 -1.54 -17.00 11.59
CA GLN A 101 -0.52 -16.96 12.63
C GLN A 101 0.42 -15.77 12.44
N GLY A 102 0.96 -15.24 13.54
CA GLY A 102 1.93 -14.14 13.52
C GLY A 102 1.42 -12.90 12.79
N SER A 103 2.32 -12.22 12.08
CA SER A 103 2.02 -11.10 11.20
C SER A 103 2.73 -11.29 9.86
N THR A 104 2.08 -10.94 8.75
CA THR A 104 2.65 -11.01 7.41
C THR A 104 2.27 -9.80 6.58
N THR A 105 3.16 -9.37 5.71
CA THR A 105 2.88 -8.35 4.69
C THR A 105 2.20 -9.03 3.51
N VAL A 106 1.04 -8.53 3.12
CA VAL A 106 0.16 -9.06 2.07
C VAL A 106 0.04 -8.02 0.99
N ASP A 107 0.21 -8.46 -0.26
CA ASP A 107 -0.27 -7.73 -1.43
C ASP A 107 -1.59 -8.37 -1.87
N LEU A 108 -2.69 -7.61 -1.78
CA LEU A 108 -4.01 -8.03 -2.23
C LEU A 108 -4.33 -7.29 -3.53
N SER A 109 -4.33 -8.02 -4.65
CA SER A 109 -4.87 -7.52 -5.92
C SER A 109 -6.37 -7.81 -5.96
N MET A 110 -7.19 -6.80 -6.22
CA MET A 110 -8.66 -6.90 -6.23
C MET A 110 -9.28 -6.04 -7.34
N GLY A 111 -10.43 -6.46 -7.86
CA GLY A 111 -11.12 -5.76 -8.94
C GLY A 111 -12.51 -6.33 -9.19
N LEU A 112 -13.31 -5.58 -9.96
CA LEU A 112 -14.70 -5.92 -10.31
C LEU A 112 -14.78 -6.21 -11.80
N ASP A 113 -15.47 -7.28 -12.18
CA ASP A 113 -15.76 -7.63 -13.58
C ASP A 113 -14.49 -7.75 -14.46
N ILE A 114 -13.38 -8.17 -13.86
CA ILE A 114 -12.10 -8.35 -14.55
C ILE A 114 -12.26 -9.40 -15.66
N ALA A 115 -12.07 -8.97 -16.90
CA ALA A 115 -11.93 -9.87 -18.03
C ALA A 115 -10.70 -10.77 -17.78
N GLN A 116 -10.94 -12.07 -17.65
CA GLN A 116 -9.92 -13.03 -17.28
C GLN A 116 -8.89 -13.16 -18.41
N ALA A 117 -7.73 -12.49 -18.30
CA ALA A 117 -6.61 -12.73 -19.20
C ALA A 117 -6.12 -14.18 -18.97
N THR A 118 -6.31 -15.03 -19.97
CA THR A 118 -5.74 -16.37 -20.04
C THR A 118 -4.21 -16.29 -19.95
N PRO A 119 -3.55 -17.01 -19.02
CA PRO A 119 -2.10 -17.10 -19.02
C PRO A 119 -1.64 -17.90 -20.26
N ALA A 120 -0.95 -17.23 -21.18
CA ALA A 120 -0.26 -17.89 -22.29
C ALA A 120 1.04 -18.51 -21.75
N SER A 121 1.07 -19.83 -21.67
CA SER A 121 2.27 -20.63 -21.44
C SER A 121 3.07 -20.75 -22.74
N THR A 122 4.35 -20.42 -22.75
CA THR A 122 5.33 -21.06 -23.66
C THR A 122 6.78 -20.95 -23.14
N PRO A 123 7.68 -21.88 -23.53
CA PRO A 123 8.88 -22.27 -22.78
C PRO A 123 10.22 -21.75 -23.35
N ASN A 124 11.27 -21.91 -22.53
CA ASN A 124 12.71 -21.74 -22.79
C ASN A 124 13.23 -22.28 -24.15
N SER A 125 14.12 -21.53 -24.82
CA SER A 125 15.55 -21.90 -24.98
C SER A 125 16.35 -20.93 -25.87
N SER A 126 17.64 -20.86 -25.53
CA SER A 126 18.76 -20.02 -25.96
C SER A 126 19.13 -20.05 -27.45
N ALA A 127 19.74 -18.96 -27.96
CA ALA A 127 21.05 -18.99 -28.65
C ALA A 127 21.56 -17.58 -29.03
N VAL A 128 22.89 -17.45 -28.97
CA VAL A 128 23.77 -16.28 -29.12
C VAL A 128 24.13 -16.06 -30.59
N THR A 129 24.34 -14.81 -31.06
CA THR A 129 25.42 -14.50 -32.03
C THR A 129 25.83 -13.03 -31.95
N SER A 130 27.15 -12.85 -31.93
CA SER A 130 28.01 -11.67 -31.78
C SER A 130 28.41 -11.02 -33.12
N VAL A 131 28.58 -9.68 -33.19
CA VAL A 131 29.61 -8.98 -34.02
C VAL A 131 29.93 -7.58 -33.42
N PRO A 132 31.18 -7.04 -33.45
CA PRO A 132 31.65 -5.90 -32.63
C PRO A 132 31.91 -4.56 -33.38
N SER A 133 31.99 -3.46 -32.58
CA SER A 133 32.80 -2.18 -32.62
C SER A 133 33.05 -1.40 -33.95
N PRO A 134 33.26 -0.05 -33.95
CA PRO A 134 34.23 0.66 -33.08
C PRO A 134 33.88 2.06 -32.50
N GLU A 135 34.37 2.27 -31.27
CA GLU A 135 35.04 3.43 -30.63
C GLU A 135 34.87 4.91 -31.07
N ASN A 136 34.54 5.71 -30.04
CA ASN A 136 35.06 7.02 -29.60
C ASN A 136 34.77 8.35 -30.37
N ILE A 137 34.20 9.32 -29.63
CA ILE A 137 34.83 10.59 -29.14
C ILE A 137 33.82 11.35 -28.22
N PRO A 138 34.28 12.20 -27.27
CA PRO A 138 33.55 12.56 -26.05
C PRO A 138 32.95 13.98 -26.01
N ASN A 139 32.21 14.22 -24.92
CA ASN A 139 31.89 15.50 -24.25
C ASN A 139 30.50 16.19 -24.43
N SER A 140 29.80 16.22 -23.29
CA SER A 140 29.11 17.37 -22.66
C SER A 140 27.71 17.83 -23.11
N ALA A 141 26.68 17.34 -22.41
CA ALA A 141 25.71 18.14 -21.61
C ALA A 141 24.61 17.21 -20.99
N PRO A 142 24.03 17.54 -19.82
CA PRO A 142 23.20 16.63 -19.01
C PRO A 142 21.72 16.62 -19.45
N PRO A 143 20.96 15.55 -19.17
CA PRO A 143 19.90 15.69 -18.16
C PRO A 143 19.51 14.42 -17.37
N ALA A 144 19.12 14.62 -16.11
CA ALA A 144 18.06 13.92 -15.40
C ALA A 144 18.00 12.38 -15.47
N ASN A 145 18.97 11.67 -14.86
CA ASN A 145 18.66 10.35 -14.31
C ASN A 145 18.03 10.53 -12.92
N THR A 146 16.72 10.80 -12.92
CA THR A 146 15.87 10.50 -11.76
C THR A 146 15.72 8.98 -11.70
N THR A 147 16.80 8.30 -11.33
CA THR A 147 16.73 6.90 -10.95
C THR A 147 15.86 6.88 -9.69
N ALA A 148 14.63 6.39 -9.82
CA ALA A 148 13.76 6.07 -8.69
C ALA A 148 14.52 5.05 -7.82
N THR A 149 15.32 5.56 -6.89
CA THR A 149 16.01 4.77 -5.89
C THR A 149 14.91 4.25 -4.99
N ARG A 150 14.49 3.00 -5.23
CA ARG A 150 13.52 2.27 -4.43
C ARG A 150 13.84 2.52 -2.95
N ILE A 151 12.90 3.14 -2.24
CA ILE A 151 13.06 3.48 -0.83
C ILE A 151 13.31 2.18 -0.07
N SER A 152 14.47 2.05 0.56
CA SER A 152 14.94 0.85 1.25
C SER A 152 15.58 1.24 2.57
N ARG A 153 15.49 0.37 3.57
CA ARG A 153 16.11 0.56 4.90
C ARG A 153 17.60 0.90 4.82
N SER A 154 18.31 0.34 3.85
CA SER A 154 19.74 0.59 3.61
C SER A 154 20.08 2.03 3.26
N ASN A 155 19.09 2.84 2.86
CA ASN A 155 19.29 4.23 2.45
C ASN A 155 19.21 5.21 3.63
N PHE A 156 19.08 4.71 4.86
CA PHE A 156 18.84 5.49 6.07
C PHE A 156 19.87 5.16 7.16
N PRO A 157 20.16 6.08 8.10
CA PRO A 157 19.54 7.40 8.28
C PRO A 157 19.97 8.42 7.21
N LYS A 158 19.08 9.37 6.90
CA LYS A 158 19.36 10.56 6.07
C LYS A 158 19.27 11.81 6.92
N ALA A 159 20.09 12.82 6.58
CA ALA A 159 20.04 14.13 7.22
C ALA A 159 18.68 14.83 6.99
N SER A 160 18.11 14.67 5.80
CA SER A 160 16.78 15.15 5.47
C SER A 160 16.05 14.15 4.57
N CYS A 161 14.73 14.05 4.76
CA CYS A 161 13.85 13.28 3.91
C CYS A 161 12.85 14.18 3.19
N GLY A 162 12.64 13.90 1.92
CA GLY A 162 11.80 14.72 1.07
C GLY A 162 12.57 15.30 -0.10
N ASP A 163 11.85 16.10 -0.88
CA ASP A 163 12.46 16.87 -1.95
C ASP A 163 12.94 18.22 -1.39
N PRO A 164 14.10 18.73 -1.82
CA PRO A 164 14.56 20.06 -1.41
C PRO A 164 13.66 21.14 -2.02
N LEU A 165 13.67 22.32 -1.40
CA LEU A 165 13.05 23.50 -2.00
C LEU A 165 13.73 23.83 -3.34
N PRO A 166 12.97 24.21 -4.39
CA PRO A 166 13.55 24.68 -5.63
C PRO A 166 14.49 25.87 -5.39
N THR A 167 15.67 25.83 -6.01
CA THR A 167 16.68 26.88 -5.89
C THR A 167 16.37 28.08 -6.79
N ASN A 168 15.75 27.82 -7.94
CA ASN A 168 15.31 28.80 -8.93
C ASN A 168 13.96 29.42 -8.51
N PRO A 169 13.86 30.76 -8.39
CA PRO A 169 12.60 31.43 -8.07
C PRO A 169 11.47 31.18 -9.08
N ASN A 170 11.79 30.82 -10.33
CA ASN A 170 10.79 30.55 -11.38
C ASN A 170 10.11 29.18 -11.26
N ASP A 171 10.61 28.30 -10.40
CA ASP A 171 10.03 26.96 -10.16
C ASP A 171 8.88 27.01 -9.12
N TYR A 172 8.52 28.22 -8.66
CA TYR A 172 7.41 28.46 -7.74
C TYR A 172 6.14 28.92 -8.50
N PRO A 173 4.93 28.62 -7.99
CA PRO A 173 4.66 27.95 -6.71
C PRO A 173 4.89 26.44 -6.78
N VAL A 174 5.34 25.88 -5.67
CA VAL A 174 5.56 24.43 -5.53
C VAL A 174 4.67 23.86 -4.44
N ASP A 175 4.05 22.72 -4.73
CA ASP A 175 3.19 22.00 -3.81
C ASP A 175 3.97 20.86 -3.14
N PHE A 176 3.97 20.83 -1.81
CA PHE A 176 4.61 19.76 -1.03
C PHE A 176 3.57 18.90 -0.33
N TYR A 177 3.70 17.59 -0.48
CA TYR A 177 2.86 16.56 0.15
C TYR A 177 3.59 16.05 1.41
N PRO A 178 3.23 16.56 2.61
CA PRO A 178 3.89 16.15 3.86
C PRO A 178 3.44 14.76 4.30
N VAL A 179 4.38 13.98 4.82
CA VAL A 179 4.15 12.67 5.43
C VAL A 179 4.27 12.79 6.95
N TYR A 180 3.25 12.33 7.65
CA TYR A 180 3.10 12.44 9.09
C TYR A 180 3.01 11.08 9.77
N LEU A 181 3.51 11.00 11.00
CA LEU A 181 3.15 9.97 11.98
C LEU A 181 2.27 10.57 13.08
N PRO A 182 1.46 9.75 13.78
CA PRO A 182 0.75 10.18 14.96
C PRO A 182 1.71 10.75 16.01
N ASP A 183 1.31 11.81 16.72
CA ASP A 183 2.15 12.45 17.72
C ASP A 183 2.41 11.50 18.91
N SER A 184 3.66 11.06 19.05
CA SER A 184 4.16 10.35 20.22
C SER A 184 5.68 10.43 20.24
N GLU A 185 6.28 10.32 21.43
CA GLU A 185 7.73 10.29 21.58
C GLU A 185 8.35 9.08 20.83
N ALA A 186 7.70 7.92 20.90
CA ALA A 186 8.13 6.72 20.18
C ALA A 186 8.14 6.92 18.66
N ASN A 187 7.14 7.59 18.10
CA ASN A 187 7.09 7.88 16.65
C ASN A 187 8.11 8.95 16.25
N LEU A 188 8.41 9.93 17.11
CA LEU A 188 9.47 10.90 16.85
C LEU A 188 10.83 10.23 16.81
N GLN A 189 11.15 9.39 17.79
CA GLN A 189 12.40 8.63 17.83
C GLN A 189 12.51 7.68 16.64
N LEU A 190 11.42 6.99 16.28
CA LEU A 190 11.40 6.14 15.10
C LEU A 190 11.64 6.95 13.83
N ALA A 191 10.95 8.08 13.65
CA ALA A 191 11.13 8.95 12.50
C ALA A 191 12.58 9.44 12.39
N GLN A 192 13.21 9.82 13.50
CA GLN A 192 14.60 10.27 13.55
C GLN A 192 15.64 9.18 13.23
N ARG A 193 15.27 7.89 13.32
CA ARG A 193 16.12 6.79 12.81
C ARG A 193 16.18 6.75 11.29
N PHE A 194 15.19 7.33 10.61
CA PHE A 194 15.17 7.44 9.16
C PHE A 194 15.60 8.84 8.71
N CYS A 195 15.00 9.87 9.27
CA CYS A 195 15.09 11.25 8.82
C CYS A 195 15.45 12.13 10.00
N GLN A 196 16.70 12.60 10.06
CA GLN A 196 17.20 13.35 11.21
C GLN A 196 16.46 14.69 11.40
N ASP A 197 15.88 15.24 10.33
CA ASP A 197 15.05 16.44 10.34
C ASP A 197 13.58 16.19 10.73
N ALA A 198 13.21 14.96 11.10
CA ALA A 198 11.87 14.66 11.59
C ALA A 198 11.59 15.42 12.90
N LEU A 199 10.40 16.06 12.96
CA LEU A 199 10.03 16.92 14.07
C LEU A 199 8.53 16.88 14.38
N SER A 200 8.20 16.96 15.66
CA SER A 200 6.81 17.15 16.10
C SER A 200 6.39 18.60 15.85
N LYS A 201 5.26 18.79 15.16
CA LYS A 201 4.68 20.11 14.90
C LYS A 201 3.16 20.05 14.88
N ARG A 202 2.57 21.24 14.99
CA ARG A 202 1.13 21.42 14.80
C ARG A 202 0.82 21.46 13.31
N ARG A 203 -0.09 20.59 12.87
CA ARG A 203 -0.62 20.52 11.51
C ARG A 203 -1.42 21.78 11.17
N LYS A 204 -1.22 22.31 9.97
CA LYS A 204 -1.96 23.51 9.50
C LYS A 204 -3.42 23.20 9.18
N ASP A 205 -3.70 21.99 8.71
CA ASP A 205 -5.02 21.55 8.26
C ASP A 205 -5.94 21.12 9.41
N SER A 206 -5.43 20.33 10.36
CA SER A 206 -6.24 19.81 11.48
C SER A 206 -6.06 20.55 12.81
N ARG A 207 -5.04 21.42 12.91
CA ARG A 207 -4.57 22.02 14.18
C ARG A 207 -4.19 21.01 15.27
N THR A 208 -4.04 19.72 14.94
CA THR A 208 -3.53 18.69 15.85
C THR A 208 -2.01 18.59 15.79
N ARG A 209 -1.36 18.01 16.80
CA ARG A 209 0.06 17.68 16.72
C ARG A 209 0.27 16.40 15.90
N ALA A 210 1.39 16.35 15.18
CA ALA A 210 1.86 15.18 14.46
C ALA A 210 3.38 15.28 14.29
N VAL A 211 4.04 14.14 14.08
CA VAL A 211 5.45 14.10 13.71
C VAL A 211 5.55 14.21 12.20
N GLN A 212 6.08 15.32 11.68
CA GLN A 212 6.38 15.43 10.26
C GLN A 212 7.71 14.73 9.98
N VAL A 213 7.70 13.75 9.08
CA VAL A 213 8.89 12.94 8.76
C VAL A 213 9.55 13.38 7.46
N ALA A 214 8.75 13.75 6.46
CA ALA A 214 9.24 14.17 5.15
C ALA A 214 8.19 15.03 4.42
N ALA A 215 8.59 15.68 3.32
CA ALA A 215 7.67 16.32 2.38
C ALA A 215 8.20 16.21 0.94
N PHE A 216 7.33 15.84 -0.01
CA PHE A 216 7.72 15.60 -1.40
C PHE A 216 6.97 16.51 -2.36
N THR A 217 7.57 16.87 -3.50
CA THR A 217 6.90 17.70 -4.53
C THR A 217 5.87 16.92 -5.33
N THR A 218 5.88 15.59 -5.24
CA THR A 218 4.88 14.72 -5.88
C THR A 218 4.16 13.86 -4.85
N LYS A 219 2.86 13.68 -5.06
CA LYS A 219 2.02 12.81 -4.22
C LYS A 219 2.51 11.36 -4.24
N GLN A 220 3.01 10.90 -5.39
CA GLN A 220 3.49 9.52 -5.56
C GLN A 220 4.71 9.22 -4.68
N LYS A 221 5.71 10.11 -4.63
CA LYS A 221 6.86 9.95 -3.72
C LYS A 221 6.43 9.95 -2.25
N ALA A 222 5.45 10.80 -1.90
CA ALA A 222 4.89 10.82 -0.55
C ALA A 222 4.16 9.51 -0.20
N ILE A 223 3.46 8.90 -1.16
CA ILE A 223 2.85 7.57 -1.04
C ILE A 223 3.92 6.51 -0.80
N GLU A 224 4.94 6.43 -1.65
CA GLU A 224 6.01 5.45 -1.51
C GLU A 224 6.74 5.57 -0.17
N PHE A 225 7.02 6.79 0.27
CA PHE A 225 7.68 7.02 1.55
C PHE A 225 6.76 6.74 2.75
N ARG A 226 5.47 7.08 2.67
CA ARG A 226 4.47 6.69 3.66
C ARG A 226 4.39 5.17 3.78
N ASP A 227 4.39 4.46 2.66
CA ASP A 227 4.28 2.99 2.63
C ASP A 227 5.54 2.34 3.21
N PHE A 228 6.71 2.91 2.93
CA PHE A 228 7.94 2.56 3.62
C PHE A 228 7.84 2.76 5.14
N LEU A 229 7.39 3.92 5.62
CA LEU A 229 7.19 4.15 7.06
C LEU A 229 6.16 3.20 7.66
N ASN A 230 5.11 2.87 6.91
CA ASN A 230 4.07 1.94 7.33
C ASN A 230 4.58 0.49 7.47
N SER A 231 5.76 0.18 6.92
CA SER A 231 6.45 -1.09 7.18
C SER A 231 7.16 -1.15 8.54
N GLU A 232 7.35 0.00 9.19
CA GLU A 232 8.06 0.15 10.47
C GLU A 232 7.12 0.51 11.63
N THR A 233 6.04 1.23 11.32
CA THR A 233 5.04 1.71 12.27
C THR A 233 3.69 1.82 11.60
N SER A 234 2.62 2.12 12.34
CA SER A 234 1.29 2.27 11.78
C SER A 234 0.79 3.70 11.94
N GLY A 235 -0.19 4.07 11.11
CA GLY A 235 -0.86 5.36 11.20
C GLY A 235 -0.13 6.50 10.50
N SER A 236 0.86 6.22 9.65
CA SER A 236 1.43 7.28 8.82
C SER A 236 0.43 7.77 7.78
N THR A 237 0.35 9.09 7.60
CA THR A 237 -0.64 9.74 6.73
C THR A 237 0.02 10.78 5.83
N ILE A 238 -0.61 11.06 4.69
CA ILE A 238 -0.24 12.17 3.81
C ILE A 238 -1.30 13.24 3.98
N ALA A 239 -0.90 14.47 4.29
CA ALA A 239 -1.85 15.58 4.37
C ALA A 239 -2.02 16.27 3.00
N SER A 240 -3.00 17.17 2.92
CA SER A 240 -3.19 18.04 1.77
C SER A 240 -1.90 18.81 1.44
N PRO A 241 -1.66 19.11 0.14
CA PRO A 241 -0.44 19.78 -0.27
C PRO A 241 -0.32 21.15 0.41
N THR A 242 0.88 21.45 0.90
CA THR A 242 1.25 22.80 1.34
C THR A 242 1.89 23.51 0.17
N ARG A 243 1.21 24.52 -0.35
CA ARG A 243 1.74 25.38 -1.41
C ARG A 243 2.70 26.41 -0.83
N ILE A 244 3.90 26.49 -1.41
CA ILE A 244 4.88 27.54 -1.14
C ILE A 244 4.89 28.48 -2.35
N GLN A 245 4.53 29.75 -2.13
CA GLN A 245 4.31 30.71 -3.21
C GLN A 245 5.60 31.32 -3.75
N ASN A 246 6.56 31.58 -2.86
CA ASN A 246 7.82 32.24 -3.18
C ASN A 246 8.96 31.53 -2.45
N LYS A 247 10.18 31.70 -2.98
CA LYS A 247 11.39 31.27 -2.29
C LYS A 247 11.47 31.94 -0.90
N PRO A 248 11.56 31.15 0.20
CA PRO A 248 11.65 31.68 1.56
C PRO A 248 13.00 32.32 1.86
#